data_AF-A0A1E3I6D9-F1
#
_entry.id   AF-A0A1E3I6D9-F1
#
_cell.length_a   1.000
_cell.length_b   1.000
_cell.length_c   1.000
_cell.angle_alpha   90.00
_cell.angle_beta   90.00
_cell.angle_gamma   90.00
#
_symmetry.space_group_name_H-M   'P 1'
#
loop_
_entity.id
_entity.type
_entity.pdbx_description
1 polymer ?
#
loop_
_entity_poly.entity_id
_entity_poly.type
_entity_poly.pdbx_seq_one_letter_code
_entity_poly.pdbx_strand_id
1 'polypeptide(L)'
;MVKVLAILYSGGQSAKEEPRLLGTIENQLGIANWLKEQGHELVVTDDKEGSSSEFQKHLPDTEILITTPFHPGYLTADLIEKAPKLKLCVTAGVGSDHIDLNAANKHKITVAEVSGSNVVSVAEHVLMTILTLVRNFVPAHEQIVNDDWNVAAVARNAFDLEGKVVGTVGAGRIGYRVLQRLQPFDCKELLWFDYADLPPDAAKAIKARRVEKLEDFVAQCDVITIVRSLSILHASSNLQSSELPPPRTNPWPVQQGTHLQDEARILAHQHRPRRHRRPDRRQGGSRVWSPPRLRW
;
A
#
# COMPACT_ATOMS: atom_id res chain seq x y z
N MET A 1 11.41 19.02 -31.08
CA MET A 1 11.94 17.74 -30.58
C MET A 1 11.96 17.85 -29.07
N VAL A 2 11.14 17.05 -28.38
CA VAL A 2 11.03 17.04 -26.91
C VAL A 2 11.92 15.94 -26.37
N LYS A 3 12.63 16.19 -25.27
CA LYS A 3 13.39 15.17 -24.53
C LYS A 3 12.58 14.64 -23.34
N VAL A 4 12.30 13.35 -23.37
CA VAL A 4 11.60 12.61 -22.32
C VAL A 4 12.62 11.74 -21.58
N LEU A 5 12.68 11.89 -20.26
CA LEU A 5 13.47 11.03 -19.38
C LEU A 5 12.52 10.18 -18.54
N ALA A 6 12.69 8.86 -18.56
CA ALA A 6 11.89 7.94 -17.75
C ALA A 6 12.76 7.20 -16.74
N ILE A 7 12.40 7.30 -15.46
CA ILE A 7 13.00 6.53 -14.36
C ILE A 7 12.10 5.36 -14.04
N LEU A 8 12.56 4.15 -14.37
CA LEU A 8 11.82 2.89 -14.25
C LEU A 8 12.69 1.85 -13.53
N TYR A 9 12.09 0.77 -13.03
CA TYR A 9 12.88 -0.33 -12.43
C TYR A 9 13.44 -1.26 -13.51
N SER A 10 14.55 -1.91 -13.23
CA SER A 10 15.08 -2.98 -14.09
C SER A 10 14.29 -4.26 -13.90
N GLY A 11 13.77 -4.83 -14.99
CA GLY A 11 13.06 -6.11 -14.95
C GLY A 11 13.93 -7.31 -15.32
N GLY A 12 15.12 -7.07 -15.87
CA GLY A 12 16.11 -8.10 -16.18
C GLY A 12 15.55 -9.19 -17.09
N GLN A 13 15.76 -10.44 -16.71
CA GLN A 13 15.28 -11.59 -17.49
C GLN A 13 13.74 -11.68 -17.47
N SER A 14 13.09 -11.34 -16.37
CA SER A 14 11.63 -11.41 -16.24
C SER A 14 10.92 -10.47 -17.20
N ALA A 15 11.45 -9.27 -17.46
CA ALA A 15 10.87 -8.35 -18.43
C ALA A 15 10.96 -8.84 -19.88
N LYS A 16 11.98 -9.65 -20.19
CA LYS A 16 12.14 -10.27 -21.52
C LYS A 16 11.18 -11.43 -21.71
N GLU A 17 10.94 -12.19 -20.65
CA GLU A 17 10.02 -13.35 -20.64
C GLU A 17 8.55 -12.92 -20.58
N GLU A 18 8.27 -11.79 -19.91
CA GLU A 18 6.93 -11.21 -19.78
C GLU A 18 6.89 -9.78 -20.36
N PRO A 19 6.63 -9.62 -21.67
CA PRO A 19 6.56 -8.32 -22.34
C PRO A 19 5.47 -7.38 -21.79
N ARG A 20 4.51 -7.91 -20.99
CA ARG A 20 3.48 -7.08 -20.34
C ARG A 20 4.01 -6.37 -19.09
N LEU A 21 5.24 -6.62 -18.64
CA LEU A 21 5.91 -5.83 -17.62
C LEU A 21 6.35 -4.47 -18.18
N LEU A 22 5.36 -3.62 -18.52
CA LEU A 22 5.57 -2.34 -19.19
C LEU A 22 6.38 -1.34 -18.35
N GLY A 23 6.29 -1.43 -17.02
CA GLY A 23 6.94 -0.51 -16.07
C GLY A 23 8.46 -0.63 -15.97
N THR A 24 9.12 -1.38 -16.85
CA THR A 24 10.56 -1.66 -16.78
C THR A 24 11.38 -0.89 -17.82
N ILE A 25 12.69 -0.79 -17.59
CA ILE A 25 13.62 -0.20 -18.56
C ILE A 25 13.62 -0.94 -19.92
N GLU A 26 13.36 -2.24 -19.93
CA GLU A 26 13.34 -3.06 -21.14
C GLU A 26 12.10 -2.78 -22.00
N ASN A 27 10.94 -2.63 -21.37
CA ASN A 27 9.66 -2.48 -22.07
C ASN A 27 9.20 -1.02 -22.21
N GLN A 28 9.83 -0.09 -21.50
CA GLN A 28 9.73 1.37 -21.72
C GLN A 28 8.29 1.89 -21.79
N LEU A 29 7.41 1.38 -20.93
CA LEU A 29 5.97 1.67 -20.89
C LEU A 29 5.22 1.39 -22.22
N GLY A 30 5.86 0.74 -23.19
CA GLY A 30 5.35 0.56 -24.55
C GLY A 30 5.31 1.85 -25.39
N ILE A 31 5.95 2.95 -24.96
CA ILE A 31 5.81 4.27 -25.61
C ILE A 31 6.99 4.66 -26.52
N ALA A 32 8.06 3.87 -26.56
CA ALA A 32 9.30 4.23 -27.26
C ALA A 32 9.09 4.50 -28.76
N ASN A 33 8.42 3.59 -29.46
CA ASN A 33 8.13 3.74 -30.89
C ASN A 33 7.22 4.95 -31.16
N TRP A 34 6.18 5.12 -30.33
CA TRP A 34 5.23 6.23 -30.44
C TRP A 34 5.91 7.61 -30.28
N LEU A 35 6.87 7.75 -29.35
CA LEU A 35 7.66 8.97 -29.19
C LEU A 35 8.61 9.18 -30.38
N LYS A 36 9.28 8.12 -30.83
CA LYS A 36 10.23 8.18 -31.96
C LYS A 36 9.55 8.60 -33.26
N GLU A 37 8.36 8.07 -33.55
CA GLU A 37 7.56 8.42 -34.75
C GLU A 37 7.16 9.90 -34.78
N GLN A 38 7.05 10.54 -33.61
CA GLN A 38 6.77 11.98 -33.48
C GLN A 38 8.04 12.85 -33.45
N GLY A 39 9.23 12.25 -33.61
CA GLY A 39 10.51 12.97 -33.55
C GLY A 39 10.83 13.48 -32.14
N HIS A 40 10.50 12.69 -31.11
CA HIS A 40 10.89 12.94 -29.72
C HIS A 40 11.97 11.95 -29.28
N GLU A 41 12.78 12.36 -28.31
CA GLU A 41 13.82 11.53 -27.71
C GLU A 41 13.28 10.93 -26.41
N LEU A 42 13.50 9.61 -26.22
CA LEU A 42 13.24 8.92 -24.97
C LEU A 42 14.55 8.37 -24.42
N VAL A 43 14.89 8.81 -23.21
CA VAL A 43 15.96 8.22 -22.39
C VAL A 43 15.31 7.47 -21.24
N VAL A 44 15.71 6.22 -21.00
CA VAL A 44 15.17 5.39 -19.92
C VAL A 44 16.33 4.88 -19.07
N THR A 45 16.21 4.98 -17.75
CA THR A 45 17.24 4.52 -16.82
C THR A 45 16.63 4.06 -15.49
N ASP A 46 17.29 3.10 -14.84
CA ASP A 46 17.08 2.74 -13.43
C ASP A 46 18.14 3.36 -12.50
N ASP A 47 19.20 3.95 -13.05
CA ASP A 47 20.25 4.66 -12.31
C ASP A 47 19.79 6.07 -11.91
N LYS A 48 19.38 6.20 -10.65
CA LYS A 48 18.75 7.40 -10.10
C LYS A 48 19.43 8.00 -8.87
N GLU A 49 20.45 7.33 -8.33
CA GLU A 49 21.04 7.70 -7.04
C GLU A 49 22.40 8.39 -7.20
N GLY A 50 22.57 9.51 -6.49
CA GLY A 50 23.81 10.27 -6.48
C GLY A 50 24.01 11.22 -7.67
N SER A 51 24.99 12.10 -7.54
CA SER A 51 25.25 13.21 -8.49
C SER A 51 25.79 12.75 -9.84
N SER A 52 26.33 11.54 -9.92
CA SER A 52 26.83 10.94 -11.16
C SER A 52 25.81 10.02 -11.85
N SER A 53 24.58 9.94 -11.33
CA SER A 53 23.54 9.08 -11.91
C SER A 53 23.13 9.52 -13.31
N GLU A 54 22.71 8.58 -14.14
CA GLU A 54 22.09 8.87 -15.44
C GLU A 54 20.87 9.79 -15.29
N PHE A 55 20.08 9.64 -14.22
CA PHE A 55 19.00 10.57 -13.88
C PHE A 55 19.49 12.02 -13.82
N GLN A 56 20.49 12.31 -12.97
CA GLN A 56 20.96 13.69 -12.79
C GLN A 56 21.77 14.21 -13.99
N LYS A 57 22.42 13.35 -14.77
CA LYS A 57 23.12 13.73 -16.02
C LYS A 57 22.15 14.20 -17.09
N HIS A 58 21.01 13.54 -17.24
CA HIS A 58 20.02 13.85 -18.27
C HIS A 58 18.97 14.89 -17.83
N LEU A 59 18.82 15.13 -16.53
CA LEU A 59 17.83 16.07 -16.00
C LEU A 59 17.96 17.52 -16.55
N PRO A 60 19.15 18.12 -16.73
CA PRO A 60 19.27 19.54 -17.08
C PRO A 60 18.64 19.96 -18.41
N ASP A 61 18.58 19.04 -19.38
CA ASP A 61 18.00 19.27 -20.69
C ASP A 61 16.69 18.50 -20.95
N THR A 62 16.15 17.83 -19.93
CA THR A 62 14.86 17.13 -19.98
C THR A 62 13.69 18.10 -19.96
N GLU A 63 12.70 17.89 -20.82
CA GLU A 63 11.44 18.65 -20.82
C GLU A 63 10.30 17.91 -20.11
N ILE A 64 10.28 16.58 -20.23
CA ILE A 64 9.29 15.71 -19.58
C ILE A 64 10.01 14.65 -18.75
N LEU A 65 9.74 14.60 -17.46
CA LEU A 65 10.22 13.54 -16.56
C LEU A 65 9.09 12.56 -16.28
N ILE A 66 9.30 11.28 -16.55
CA ILE A 66 8.44 10.18 -16.14
C ILE A 66 9.12 9.45 -14.98
N THR A 67 8.38 9.21 -13.90
CA THR A 67 8.85 8.46 -12.72
C THR A 67 7.82 7.42 -12.34
N THR A 68 8.20 6.40 -11.57
CA THR A 68 7.26 5.42 -11.01
C THR A 68 7.45 5.28 -9.50
N PRO A 69 6.37 5.19 -8.70
CA PRO A 69 6.49 5.04 -7.24
C PRO A 69 7.20 3.76 -6.79
N PHE A 70 7.24 2.74 -7.66
CA PHE A 70 7.91 1.47 -7.37
C PHE A 70 9.44 1.57 -7.42
N HIS A 71 9.98 2.59 -8.10
CA HIS A 71 11.40 2.92 -8.17
C HIS A 71 11.57 4.44 -8.34
N PRO A 72 11.31 5.20 -7.26
CA PRO A 72 11.09 6.64 -7.36
C PRO A 72 12.39 7.38 -7.63
N GLY A 73 12.43 8.11 -8.75
CA GLY A 73 13.41 9.17 -8.98
C GLY A 73 13.00 10.40 -8.18
N TYR A 74 13.57 10.57 -6.99
CA TYR A 74 13.22 11.68 -6.10
C TYR A 74 13.62 13.03 -6.72
N LEU A 75 12.62 13.83 -7.09
CA LEU A 75 12.82 15.15 -7.68
C LEU A 75 12.72 16.21 -6.57
N THR A 76 13.84 16.42 -5.88
CA THR A 76 13.97 17.39 -4.79
C THR A 76 14.03 18.82 -5.32
N ALA A 77 13.83 19.81 -4.44
CA ALA A 77 13.97 21.23 -4.78
C ALA A 77 15.31 21.55 -5.48
N ASP A 78 16.43 21.07 -4.95
CA ASP A 78 17.77 21.29 -5.51
C ASP A 78 17.95 20.69 -6.91
N LEU A 79 17.23 19.61 -7.23
CA LEU A 79 17.25 19.01 -8.56
C LEU A 79 16.34 19.76 -9.53
N ILE A 80 15.21 20.29 -9.06
CA ILE A 80 14.32 21.14 -9.86
C ILE A 80 15.06 22.40 -10.32
N GLU A 81 15.88 23.01 -9.45
CA GLU A 81 16.71 24.16 -9.82
C GLU A 81 17.72 23.85 -10.94
N LYS A 82 18.17 22.60 -11.04
CA LYS A 82 19.07 22.12 -12.09
C LYS A 82 18.35 21.67 -13.36
N ALA A 83 17.01 21.75 -13.41
CA ALA A 83 16.18 21.25 -14.50
C ALA A 83 15.47 22.41 -15.25
N PRO A 84 16.20 23.37 -15.84
CA PRO A 84 15.62 24.61 -16.38
C PRO A 84 14.64 24.41 -17.55
N LYS A 85 14.67 23.24 -18.20
CA LYS A 85 13.78 22.90 -19.31
C LYS A 85 12.55 22.09 -18.88
N LEU A 86 12.51 21.60 -17.65
CA LEU A 86 11.47 20.70 -17.17
C LEU A 86 10.12 21.44 -17.13
N LYS A 87 9.10 20.87 -17.79
CA LYS A 87 7.76 21.45 -17.89
C LYS A 87 6.67 20.53 -17.34
N LEU A 88 6.91 19.22 -17.42
CA LEU A 88 5.95 18.20 -17.03
C LEU A 88 6.65 17.05 -16.29
N CYS A 89 6.10 16.66 -15.16
CA CYS A 89 6.42 15.43 -14.47
C CYS A 89 5.20 14.50 -14.51
N VAL A 90 5.38 13.28 -14.99
CA VAL A 90 4.34 12.25 -15.03
C VAL A 90 4.72 11.11 -14.10
N THR A 91 3.84 10.76 -13.18
CA THR A 91 3.94 9.55 -12.40
C THR A 91 3.27 8.41 -13.17
N ALA A 92 4.05 7.43 -13.61
CA ALA A 92 3.58 6.15 -14.12
C ALA A 92 3.09 5.29 -12.94
N GLY A 93 1.89 5.64 -12.46
CA GLY A 93 1.28 5.14 -11.24
C GLY A 93 0.37 6.18 -10.61
N VAL A 94 0.20 6.10 -9.30
CA VAL A 94 -0.54 7.04 -8.45
C VAL A 94 0.35 7.40 -7.27
N GLY A 95 0.32 8.64 -6.78
CA GLY A 95 1.22 9.11 -5.74
C GLY A 95 2.45 9.83 -6.30
N SER A 96 2.49 11.15 -6.16
CA SER A 96 3.58 12.01 -6.64
C SER A 96 4.41 12.64 -5.52
N ASP A 97 4.43 12.04 -4.33
CA ASP A 97 5.13 12.58 -3.16
C ASP A 97 6.66 12.48 -3.24
N HIS A 98 7.21 11.70 -4.17
CA HIS A 98 8.64 11.73 -4.51
C HIS A 98 9.05 12.97 -5.32
N ILE A 99 8.10 13.83 -5.69
CA ILE A 99 8.36 15.14 -6.31
C ILE A 99 8.09 16.22 -5.26
N ASP A 100 9.01 17.16 -5.10
CA ASP A 100 8.76 18.35 -4.29
C ASP A 100 7.71 19.24 -4.99
N LEU A 101 6.45 19.06 -4.59
CA LEU A 101 5.31 19.74 -5.19
C LEU A 101 5.35 21.26 -4.98
N ASN A 102 5.96 21.73 -3.89
CA ASN A 102 6.09 23.17 -3.62
C ASN A 102 7.12 23.80 -4.57
N ALA A 103 8.27 23.14 -4.73
CA ALA A 103 9.29 23.56 -5.68
C ALA A 103 8.79 23.46 -7.12
N ALA A 104 8.06 22.41 -7.48
CA ALA A 104 7.44 22.25 -8.79
C ALA A 104 6.45 23.39 -9.08
N ASN A 105 5.60 23.74 -8.11
CA ASN A 105 4.66 24.86 -8.24
C ASN A 105 5.39 26.21 -8.42
N LYS A 106 6.45 26.48 -7.63
CA LYS A 106 7.29 27.68 -7.78
C LYS A 106 7.91 27.80 -9.17
N HIS A 107 8.30 26.67 -9.76
CA HIS A 107 8.88 26.59 -11.11
C HIS A 107 7.85 26.40 -12.22
N LYS A 108 6.54 26.40 -11.90
CA LYS A 108 5.42 26.21 -12.84
C LYS A 108 5.51 24.90 -13.63
N ILE A 109 6.01 23.85 -13.00
CA ILE A 109 6.08 22.51 -13.54
C ILE A 109 4.74 21.82 -13.31
N THR A 110 4.14 21.29 -14.36
CA THR A 110 2.93 20.46 -14.21
C THR A 110 3.32 19.11 -13.62
N VAL A 111 2.65 18.68 -12.55
CA VAL A 111 2.79 17.32 -12.02
C VAL A 111 1.48 16.58 -12.27
N ALA A 112 1.57 15.44 -12.95
CA ALA A 112 0.45 14.59 -13.31
C ALA A 112 0.72 13.14 -12.89
N GLU A 113 -0.36 12.40 -12.66
CA GLU A 113 -0.36 10.97 -12.35
C GLU A 113 -1.53 10.30 -13.07
N VAL A 114 -1.52 8.97 -13.15
CA VAL A 114 -2.60 8.22 -13.80
C VAL A 114 -3.65 7.84 -12.76
N SER A 115 -4.32 8.85 -12.18
CA SER A 115 -5.27 8.67 -11.08
C SER A 115 -6.34 7.63 -11.42
N GLY A 116 -6.43 6.56 -10.61
CA GLY A 116 -7.40 5.49 -10.81
C GLY A 116 -6.86 4.25 -11.54
N SER A 117 -5.65 4.30 -12.10
CA SER A 117 -5.05 3.18 -12.85
C SER A 117 -4.90 1.90 -12.02
N ASN A 118 -4.44 2.00 -10.77
CA ASN A 118 -4.11 0.86 -9.91
C ASN A 118 -4.98 0.74 -8.66
N VAL A 119 -6.04 1.56 -8.50
CA VAL A 119 -6.81 1.65 -7.24
C VAL A 119 -7.57 0.37 -6.90
N VAL A 120 -7.92 -0.45 -7.90
CA VAL A 120 -8.52 -1.76 -7.70
C VAL A 120 -7.48 -2.76 -7.21
N SER A 121 -6.31 -2.79 -7.85
CA SER A 121 -5.18 -3.64 -7.48
C SER A 121 -4.74 -3.38 -6.04
N VAL A 122 -4.62 -2.11 -5.64
CA VAL A 122 -4.27 -1.76 -4.26
C VAL A 122 -5.37 -2.20 -3.30
N ALA A 123 -6.65 -1.95 -3.61
CA ALA A 123 -7.77 -2.37 -2.76
C ALA A 123 -7.80 -3.89 -2.54
N GLU A 124 -7.54 -4.68 -3.58
CA GLU A 124 -7.44 -6.14 -3.48
C GLU A 124 -6.24 -6.58 -2.63
N HIS A 125 -5.09 -5.91 -2.79
CA HIS A 125 -3.92 -6.16 -1.97
C HIS A 125 -4.17 -5.86 -0.49
N VAL A 126 -4.91 -4.79 -0.17
CA VAL A 126 -5.32 -4.50 1.22
C VAL A 126 -6.08 -5.66 1.82
N LEU A 127 -7.11 -6.16 1.13
CA LEU A 127 -7.92 -7.26 1.62
C LEU A 127 -7.10 -8.54 1.80
N MET A 128 -6.23 -8.85 0.83
CA MET A 128 -5.31 -9.97 0.93
C MET A 128 -4.43 -9.85 2.18
N THR A 129 -3.84 -8.68 2.43
CA THR A 129 -2.98 -8.46 3.60
C THR A 129 -3.77 -8.53 4.91
N ILE A 130 -5.00 -7.99 4.96
CA ILE A 130 -5.88 -8.13 6.13
C ILE A 130 -6.09 -9.63 6.44
N LEU A 131 -6.48 -10.43 5.44
CA LEU A 131 -6.75 -11.85 5.63
C LEU A 131 -5.50 -12.63 6.00
N THR A 132 -4.37 -12.35 5.35
CA THR A 132 -3.07 -12.97 5.65
C THR A 132 -2.68 -12.78 7.12
N LEU A 133 -2.86 -11.56 7.65
CA LEU A 133 -2.56 -11.23 9.05
C LEU A 133 -3.58 -11.84 10.01
N VAL A 134 -4.88 -11.60 9.78
CA VAL A 134 -5.96 -12.05 10.68
C VAL A 134 -6.02 -13.58 10.78
N ARG A 135 -5.72 -14.29 9.70
CA ARG A 135 -5.71 -15.77 9.67
C ARG A 135 -4.37 -16.40 10.00
N ASN A 136 -3.35 -15.60 10.34
CA ASN A 136 -2.00 -16.06 10.66
C ASN A 136 -1.39 -16.96 9.56
N PHE A 137 -1.55 -16.55 8.30
CA PHE A 137 -1.23 -17.38 7.15
C PHE A 137 0.28 -17.61 6.96
N VAL A 138 1.11 -16.57 7.11
CA VAL A 138 2.57 -16.68 6.82
C VAL A 138 3.26 -17.72 7.71
N PRO A 139 3.13 -17.69 9.06
CA PRO A 139 3.75 -18.73 9.89
C PRO A 139 3.17 -20.12 9.65
N ALA A 140 1.90 -20.22 9.25
CA ALA A 140 1.28 -21.50 8.89
C ALA A 140 1.85 -22.07 7.58
N HIS A 141 2.11 -21.21 6.59
CA HIS A 141 2.77 -21.62 5.36
C HIS A 141 4.21 -22.06 5.60
N GLU A 142 4.98 -21.29 6.37
CA GLU A 142 6.37 -21.61 6.74
C GLU A 142 6.48 -22.94 7.49
N GLN A 143 5.53 -23.25 8.37
CA GLN A 143 5.47 -24.54 9.07
C GLN A 143 5.43 -25.71 8.08
N ILE A 144 4.56 -25.62 7.07
CA ILE A 144 4.38 -26.69 6.08
C ILE A 144 5.58 -26.80 5.13
N VAL A 145 6.16 -25.68 4.70
CA VAL A 145 7.37 -25.69 3.85
C VAL A 145 8.57 -26.33 4.57
N ASN A 146 8.61 -26.21 5.90
CA ASN A 146 9.64 -26.82 6.75
C ASN A 146 9.29 -28.24 7.23
N ASP A 147 8.32 -28.90 6.57
CA ASP A 147 7.87 -30.27 6.89
C ASP A 147 7.38 -30.48 8.34
N ASP A 148 6.89 -29.42 9.01
CA ASP A 148 6.30 -29.49 10.35
C ASP A 148 4.76 -29.56 10.31
N TRP A 149 4.16 -30.10 11.37
CA TRP A 149 2.70 -30.17 11.53
C TRP A 149 2.31 -29.91 12.99
N ASN A 150 2.02 -28.66 13.30
CA ASN A 150 1.60 -28.21 14.62
C ASN A 150 0.47 -27.18 14.52
N VAL A 151 -0.76 -27.71 14.43
CA VAL A 151 -2.00 -26.93 14.33
C VAL A 151 -2.14 -25.94 15.50
N ALA A 152 -1.83 -26.36 16.72
CA ALA A 152 -2.00 -25.51 17.91
C ALA A 152 -1.07 -24.29 17.89
N ALA A 153 0.14 -24.43 17.35
CA ALA A 153 1.12 -23.34 17.27
C ALA A 153 0.64 -22.19 16.37
N VAL A 154 -0.11 -22.49 15.30
CA VAL A 154 -0.61 -21.51 14.33
C VAL A 154 -2.03 -21.05 14.65
N ALA A 155 -2.91 -21.96 15.07
CA ALA A 155 -4.31 -21.66 15.34
C ALA A 155 -4.52 -20.75 16.56
N ARG A 156 -3.57 -20.72 17.51
CA ARG A 156 -3.66 -19.84 18.69
C ARG A 156 -3.76 -18.34 18.37
N ASN A 157 -3.33 -17.93 17.18
CA ASN A 157 -3.34 -16.55 16.69
C ASN A 157 -4.12 -16.39 15.38
N ALA A 158 -4.88 -17.42 14.96
CA ALA A 158 -5.71 -17.34 13.77
C ALA A 158 -7.15 -16.98 14.18
N PHE A 159 -7.68 -15.93 13.58
CA PHE A 159 -9.03 -15.42 13.87
C PHE A 159 -9.85 -15.32 12.58
N ASP A 160 -11.16 -15.26 12.73
CA ASP A 160 -12.06 -14.86 11.65
C ASP A 160 -12.17 -13.33 11.59
N LEU A 161 -12.27 -12.82 10.36
CA LEU A 161 -12.54 -11.41 10.10
C LEU A 161 -13.99 -11.04 10.43
N GLU A 162 -14.89 -12.01 10.31
CA GLU A 162 -16.28 -11.90 10.75
C GLU A 162 -16.34 -11.37 12.19
N GLY A 163 -17.26 -10.42 12.42
CA GLY A 163 -17.46 -9.79 13.72
C GLY A 163 -16.34 -8.86 14.19
N LYS A 164 -15.31 -8.59 13.38
CA LYS A 164 -14.30 -7.56 13.67
C LYS A 164 -14.75 -6.18 13.21
N VAL A 165 -14.23 -5.13 13.85
CA VAL A 165 -14.35 -3.75 13.39
C VAL A 165 -13.16 -3.42 12.51
N VAL A 166 -13.43 -3.06 11.25
CA VAL A 166 -12.39 -2.71 10.27
C VAL A 166 -12.53 -1.26 9.86
N GLY A 167 -11.44 -0.50 9.97
CA GLY A 167 -11.43 0.93 9.65
C GLY A 167 -10.43 1.29 8.55
N THR A 168 -10.78 2.26 7.70
CA THR A 168 -9.83 2.90 6.78
C THR A 168 -9.47 4.34 7.21
N VAL A 169 -8.18 4.66 7.30
CA VAL A 169 -7.69 6.04 7.34
C VAL A 169 -7.50 6.50 5.91
N GLY A 170 -8.34 7.43 5.47
CA GLY A 170 -8.55 7.75 4.07
C GLY A 170 -9.75 6.99 3.49
N ALA A 171 -10.69 7.72 2.89
CA ALA A 171 -11.88 7.19 2.22
C ALA A 171 -11.93 7.64 0.75
N GLY A 172 -10.78 7.92 0.15
CA GLY A 172 -10.65 8.22 -1.28
C GLY A 172 -10.93 7.00 -2.18
N ARG A 173 -10.41 7.02 -3.40
CA ARG A 173 -10.65 5.97 -4.42
C ARG A 173 -10.32 4.56 -3.91
N ILE A 174 -9.24 4.40 -3.13
CA ILE A 174 -8.81 3.10 -2.58
C ILE A 174 -9.64 2.74 -1.35
N GLY A 175 -9.69 3.62 -0.33
CA GLY A 175 -10.42 3.35 0.92
C GLY A 175 -11.89 2.99 0.70
N TYR A 176 -12.57 3.69 -0.21
CA TYR A 176 -13.93 3.33 -0.60
C TYR A 176 -14.03 1.90 -1.17
N ARG A 177 -13.12 1.52 -2.06
CA ARG A 177 -13.10 0.18 -2.69
C ARG A 177 -12.76 -0.93 -1.70
N VAL A 178 -11.92 -0.63 -0.70
CA VAL A 178 -11.62 -1.54 0.41
C VAL A 178 -12.90 -1.80 1.21
N LEU A 179 -13.58 -0.74 1.67
CA LEU A 179 -14.82 -0.87 2.44
C LEU A 179 -15.92 -1.59 1.64
N GLN A 180 -16.04 -1.28 0.35
CA GLN A 180 -16.97 -1.97 -0.55
C GLN A 180 -16.73 -3.49 -0.60
N ARG A 181 -15.45 -3.92 -0.68
CA ARG A 181 -15.10 -5.34 -0.76
C ARG A 181 -15.16 -6.05 0.60
N LEU A 182 -15.12 -5.30 1.70
CA LEU A 182 -15.27 -5.85 3.05
C LEU A 182 -16.72 -6.11 3.45
N GLN A 183 -17.71 -5.55 2.73
CA GLN A 183 -19.13 -5.76 3.03
C GLN A 183 -19.56 -7.24 3.19
N PRO A 184 -19.19 -8.16 2.29
CA PRO A 184 -19.63 -9.56 2.39
C PRO A 184 -18.86 -10.38 3.46
N PHE A 185 -17.90 -9.78 4.19
CA PHE A 185 -17.15 -10.48 5.24
C PHE A 185 -17.85 -10.45 6.61
N ASP A 186 -19.04 -9.84 6.69
CA ASP A 186 -19.83 -9.74 7.92
C ASP A 186 -19.01 -9.22 9.12
N CYS A 187 -18.17 -8.22 8.84
CA CYS A 187 -17.51 -7.42 9.86
C CYS A 187 -18.58 -6.81 10.78
N LYS A 188 -18.27 -6.70 12.08
CA LYS A 188 -19.18 -6.08 13.06
C LYS A 188 -19.51 -4.65 12.68
N GLU A 189 -18.50 -3.91 12.24
CA GLU A 189 -18.66 -2.55 11.75
C GLU A 189 -17.53 -2.19 10.79
N LEU A 190 -17.86 -1.38 9.79
CA LEU A 190 -16.90 -0.79 8.87
C LEU A 190 -16.81 0.71 9.15
N LEU A 191 -15.60 1.21 9.36
CA LEU A 191 -15.35 2.59 9.74
C LEU A 191 -14.47 3.31 8.72
N TRP A 192 -14.60 4.62 8.64
CA TRP A 192 -13.57 5.44 7.98
C TRP A 192 -13.29 6.73 8.76
N PHE A 193 -12.05 7.17 8.66
CA PHE A 193 -11.61 8.48 9.10
C PHE A 193 -10.98 9.21 7.91
N ASP A 194 -11.56 10.36 7.56
CA ASP A 194 -11.01 11.26 6.55
C ASP A 194 -11.48 12.71 6.82
N TYR A 195 -10.71 13.69 6.34
CA TYR A 195 -11.09 15.10 6.42
C TYR A 195 -12.24 15.40 5.46
N ALA A 196 -12.25 14.74 4.30
CA ALA A 196 -13.31 14.84 3.31
C ALA A 196 -14.40 13.78 3.58
N ASP A 197 -15.66 14.20 3.45
CA ASP A 197 -16.77 13.26 3.48
C ASP A 197 -16.88 12.47 2.18
N LEU A 198 -17.37 11.23 2.31
CA LEU A 198 -17.89 10.49 1.16
C LEU A 198 -19.22 11.11 0.71
N PRO A 199 -19.52 11.10 -0.60
CA PRO A 199 -20.86 11.44 -1.08
C PRO A 199 -21.93 10.60 -0.34
N PRO A 200 -23.08 11.17 0.05
CA PRO A 200 -24.09 10.46 0.86
C PRO A 200 -24.52 9.11 0.30
N ASP A 201 -24.69 9.02 -1.04
CA ASP A 201 -25.05 7.77 -1.71
C ASP A 201 -23.94 6.71 -1.63
N ALA A 202 -22.68 7.15 -1.76
CA ALA A 202 -21.51 6.28 -1.65
C ALA A 202 -21.37 5.72 -0.23
N ALA A 203 -21.50 6.58 0.78
CA ALA A 203 -21.50 6.18 2.20
C ALA A 203 -22.60 5.16 2.52
N LYS A 204 -23.82 5.41 2.02
CA LYS A 204 -24.97 4.52 2.20
C LYS A 204 -24.77 3.17 1.52
N ALA A 205 -24.16 3.15 0.32
CA ALA A 205 -23.90 1.93 -0.44
C ALA A 205 -22.95 0.99 0.32
N ILE A 206 -21.91 1.52 0.96
CA ILE A 206 -20.90 0.71 1.65
C ILE A 206 -21.27 0.34 3.11
N LYS A 207 -22.37 0.87 3.66
CA LYS A 207 -22.82 0.61 5.05
C LYS A 207 -21.71 0.81 6.10
N ALA A 208 -20.79 1.73 5.84
CA ALA A 208 -19.74 2.07 6.80
C ALA A 208 -20.12 3.39 7.52
N ARG A 209 -19.42 3.71 8.60
CA ARG A 209 -19.65 4.93 9.39
C ARG A 209 -18.40 5.79 9.46
N ARG A 210 -18.56 7.10 9.27
CA ARG A 210 -17.50 8.08 9.54
C ARG A 210 -17.26 8.21 11.04
N VAL A 211 -15.99 8.30 11.41
CA VAL A 211 -15.57 8.74 12.74
C VAL A 211 -14.82 10.07 12.59
N GLU A 212 -15.21 11.07 13.36
CA GLU A 212 -14.68 12.44 13.21
C GLU A 212 -13.30 12.63 13.83
N LYS A 213 -13.01 11.90 14.92
CA LYS A 213 -11.75 11.99 15.66
C LYS A 213 -10.92 10.75 15.42
N LEU A 214 -9.64 10.95 15.14
CA LEU A 214 -8.71 9.86 14.85
C LEU A 214 -8.54 8.95 16.07
N GLU A 215 -8.50 9.53 17.27
CA GLU A 215 -8.33 8.79 18.52
C GLU A 215 -9.52 7.84 18.76
N ASP A 216 -10.74 8.34 18.56
CA ASP A 216 -11.96 7.55 18.68
C ASP A 216 -12.00 6.45 17.61
N PHE A 217 -11.57 6.76 16.39
CA PHE A 217 -11.50 5.79 15.28
C PHE A 217 -10.54 4.64 15.62
N VAL A 218 -9.33 4.95 16.04
CA VAL A 218 -8.31 3.94 16.41
C VAL A 218 -8.81 3.08 17.56
N ALA A 219 -9.43 3.69 18.57
CA ALA A 219 -9.91 2.98 19.76
C ALA A 219 -11.07 1.99 19.48
N GLN A 220 -11.76 2.12 18.34
CA GLN A 220 -12.88 1.25 17.96
C GLN A 220 -12.47 0.08 17.04
N CYS A 221 -11.33 0.18 16.35
CA CYS A 221 -10.96 -0.76 15.30
C CYS A 221 -10.15 -1.96 15.83
N ASP A 222 -10.48 -3.16 15.37
CA ASP A 222 -9.62 -4.34 15.48
C ASP A 222 -8.55 -4.35 14.38
N VAL A 223 -8.92 -3.87 13.19
CA VAL A 223 -8.06 -3.77 12.01
C VAL A 223 -8.18 -2.36 11.43
N ILE A 224 -7.05 -1.68 11.28
CA ILE A 224 -6.98 -0.36 10.64
C ILE A 224 -6.16 -0.50 9.38
N THR A 225 -6.60 0.07 8.26
CA THR A 225 -5.79 0.23 7.05
C THR A 225 -5.58 1.70 6.70
N ILE A 226 -4.38 2.11 6.29
CA ILE A 226 -4.06 3.52 5.96
C ILE A 226 -3.84 3.67 4.46
N VAL A 227 -4.76 4.33 3.76
CA VAL A 227 -4.77 4.44 2.28
C VAL A 227 -4.85 5.91 1.81
N ARG A 228 -4.02 6.76 2.43
CA ARG A 228 -3.97 8.21 2.22
C ARG A 228 -2.61 8.63 1.66
N SER A 229 -2.59 9.68 0.83
CA SER A 229 -1.35 10.27 0.31
C SER A 229 -0.46 10.84 1.43
N LEU A 230 0.86 10.64 1.29
CA LEU A 230 1.88 11.01 2.27
C LEU A 230 2.05 12.52 2.46
N SER A 231 1.80 13.33 1.43
CA SER A 231 1.92 14.80 1.48
C SER A 231 0.99 15.44 2.51
N ILE A 232 -0.20 14.86 2.71
CA ILE A 232 -1.18 15.36 3.69
C ILE A 232 -0.89 14.81 5.10
N LEU A 233 -0.22 13.66 5.21
CA LEU A 233 0.19 13.11 6.51
C LEU A 233 1.23 14.01 7.19
N HIS A 234 2.20 14.55 6.45
CA HIS A 234 3.20 15.49 7.02
C HIS A 234 2.60 16.85 7.40
N ALA A 235 1.63 17.37 6.64
CA ALA A 235 0.91 18.58 7.04
C ALA A 235 0.03 18.36 8.28
N SER A 236 -0.30 17.10 8.59
CA SER A 236 -1.07 16.67 9.76
C SER A 236 -0.18 16.09 10.87
N SER A 237 1.15 16.07 10.70
CA SER A 237 2.02 15.28 11.59
C SER A 237 2.52 16.07 12.80
N ASN A 238 1.75 15.97 13.89
CA ASN A 238 2.24 15.37 15.14
C ASN A 238 1.89 13.86 15.13
N LEU A 239 2.16 13.19 14.02
CA LEU A 239 1.92 11.77 13.80
C LEU A 239 3.27 11.13 13.47
N GLN A 240 4.22 11.32 14.38
CA GLN A 240 5.31 10.35 14.48
C GLN A 240 4.69 9.04 14.99
N SER A 241 5.16 7.91 14.48
CA SER A 241 4.72 6.56 14.88
C SER A 241 4.83 6.30 16.39
N SER A 242 5.58 7.12 17.12
CA SER A 242 5.73 7.14 18.58
C SER A 242 4.63 7.88 19.35
N GLU A 243 3.76 8.65 18.67
CA GLU A 243 2.77 9.54 19.31
C GLU A 243 1.33 9.04 19.24
N LEU A 244 1.04 7.96 18.50
CA LEU A 244 -0.24 7.27 18.66
C LEU A 244 -0.28 6.65 20.06
N PRO A 245 -1.18 7.10 20.96
CA PRO A 245 -1.23 6.56 22.31
C PRO A 245 -1.51 5.06 22.20
N PRO A 246 -0.75 4.19 22.89
CA PRO A 246 -1.16 2.81 23.00
C PRO A 246 -2.57 2.80 23.60
N PRO A 247 -3.54 2.08 23.02
CA PRO A 247 -4.84 1.92 23.65
C PRO A 247 -4.59 1.43 25.08
N ARG A 248 -5.31 2.03 26.05
CA ARG A 248 -4.99 2.05 27.49
C ARG A 248 -4.85 0.67 28.19
N THR A 249 -4.81 -0.46 27.48
CA THR A 249 -4.71 -1.80 28.06
C THR A 249 -4.09 -2.86 27.12
N ASN A 250 -2.76 -2.87 26.81
CA ASN A 250 -1.94 -4.10 26.76
C ASN A 250 -0.49 -3.93 26.23
N PRO A 251 0.45 -4.85 26.58
CA PRO A 251 1.86 -4.82 26.20
C PRO A 251 2.25 -5.86 25.11
N TRP A 252 1.64 -5.86 23.92
CA TRP A 252 1.94 -6.87 22.87
C TRP A 252 2.30 -6.25 21.50
N PRO A 253 3.15 -6.90 20.68
CA PRO A 253 3.70 -6.32 19.47
C PRO A 253 2.59 -6.12 18.42
N VAL A 254 2.44 -4.86 18.01
CA VAL A 254 1.72 -4.49 16.77
C VAL A 254 2.51 -5.10 15.61
N GLN A 255 1.89 -5.97 14.82
CA GLN A 255 2.49 -6.39 13.55
C GLN A 255 2.35 -5.24 12.57
N GLN A 256 3.46 -4.53 12.35
CA GLN A 256 3.57 -3.43 11.39
C GLN A 256 4.17 -3.99 10.11
N GLY A 257 3.40 -3.99 9.02
CA GLY A 257 3.97 -4.11 7.68
C GLY A 257 4.54 -2.77 7.27
N THR A 258 5.85 -2.69 7.06
CA THR A 258 6.52 -1.50 6.52
C THR A 258 7.17 -1.87 5.21
N HIS A 259 6.74 -1.21 4.14
CA HIS A 259 7.51 -0.72 2.98
C HIS A 259 6.80 -1.04 1.67
N LEU A 260 6.02 -0.07 1.16
CA LEU A 260 5.92 0.35 -0.25
C LEU A 260 5.04 1.61 -0.30
N GLN A 261 5.39 2.58 -1.16
CA GLN A 261 4.89 3.96 -1.12
C GLN A 261 3.43 4.16 -1.55
N ASP A 262 2.70 3.05 -1.79
CA ASP A 262 1.26 3.02 -2.07
C ASP A 262 0.49 2.08 -1.10
N GLU A 263 1.06 1.72 0.06
CA GLU A 263 0.42 0.77 0.96
C GLU A 263 -0.55 1.39 1.98
N ALA A 264 -1.77 0.89 1.89
CA ALA A 264 -2.55 0.38 3.00
C ALA A 264 -1.71 -0.18 4.16
N ARG A 265 -1.29 0.65 5.12
CA ARG A 265 -0.69 0.13 6.37
C ARG A 265 -1.75 -0.54 7.20
N ILE A 266 -1.60 -1.82 7.50
CA ILE A 266 -2.54 -2.52 8.38
C ILE A 266 -2.01 -2.57 9.81
N LEU A 267 -2.75 -1.96 10.74
CA LEU A 267 -2.56 -2.15 12.18
C LEU A 267 -3.65 -3.11 12.65
N ALA A 268 -3.27 -4.34 12.98
CA ALA A 268 -4.18 -5.32 13.58
C ALA A 268 -3.90 -5.44 15.08
N HIS A 269 -4.95 -5.29 15.90
CA HIS A 269 -4.89 -5.45 17.35
C HIS A 269 -5.49 -6.79 17.77
N GLN A 270 -4.79 -7.52 18.64
CA GLN A 270 -5.27 -8.78 19.20
C GLN A 270 -6.10 -8.51 20.47
N HIS A 271 -7.44 -8.54 20.36
CA HIS A 271 -8.31 -8.51 21.53
C HIS A 271 -8.46 -9.92 22.15
N ARG A 272 -8.22 -10.06 23.47
CA ARG A 272 -8.68 -11.23 24.23
C ARG A 272 -10.18 -11.12 24.51
N PRO A 273 -10.99 -12.18 24.32
CA PRO A 273 -12.35 -12.20 24.84
C PRO A 273 -12.34 -12.12 26.38
N ARG A 274 -13.28 -11.35 26.95
CA ARG A 274 -13.49 -11.27 28.41
C ARG A 274 -13.74 -12.68 28.96
N ARG A 275 -12.91 -13.12 29.92
CA ARG A 275 -13.09 -14.41 30.59
C ARG A 275 -14.39 -14.42 31.40
N HIS A 276 -15.43 -15.07 30.90
CA HIS A 276 -16.46 -15.60 31.79
C HIS A 276 -15.88 -16.82 32.52
N ARG A 277 -15.79 -16.73 33.86
CA ARG A 277 -15.47 -17.89 34.71
C ARG A 277 -16.56 -18.94 34.51
N ARG A 278 -16.20 -20.11 33.97
CA ARG A 278 -16.93 -21.36 34.17
C ARG A 278 -16.03 -22.39 34.86
N PRO A 279 -16.60 -23.27 35.69
CA PRO A 279 -15.83 -24.10 36.61
C PRO A 279 -15.19 -25.30 35.92
N ASP A 280 -14.10 -25.73 36.53
CA ASP A 280 -13.18 -26.81 36.17
C ASP A 280 -13.88 -28.15 35.90
N ARG A 281 -13.57 -28.79 34.77
CA ARG A 281 -13.80 -30.23 34.54
C ARG A 281 -12.61 -30.83 33.80
N ARG A 282 -11.90 -31.71 34.49
CA ARG A 282 -10.87 -32.62 33.99
C ARG A 282 -11.47 -33.76 33.14
N GLN A 283 -10.56 -34.44 32.43
CA GLN A 283 -10.65 -35.67 31.61
C GLN A 283 -10.75 -35.37 30.10
N GLY A 284 -9.98 -35.96 29.18
CA GLY A 284 -8.99 -37.03 29.22
C GLY A 284 -8.99 -37.72 27.82
N GLY A 285 -7.81 -38.13 27.32
CA GLY A 285 -7.71 -39.07 26.19
C GLY A 285 -7.15 -38.49 24.87
N SER A 286 -5.88 -38.79 24.59
CA SER A 286 -5.23 -38.61 23.30
C SER A 286 -5.65 -39.70 22.30
N ARG A 287 -6.03 -39.30 21.08
CA ARG A 287 -5.94 -40.15 19.89
C ARG A 287 -5.34 -39.32 18.75
N VAL A 288 -4.17 -39.75 18.30
CA VAL A 288 -3.47 -39.25 17.13
C VAL A 288 -4.25 -39.71 15.89
N TRP A 289 -4.63 -38.77 15.04
CA TRP A 289 -5.34 -39.02 13.79
C TRP A 289 -4.33 -38.91 12.63
N SER A 290 -4.16 -39.99 11.86
CA SER A 290 -3.31 -40.01 10.66
C SER A 290 -4.13 -39.61 9.43
N PRO A 291 -3.65 -38.68 8.58
CA PRO A 291 -4.39 -38.29 7.38
C PRO A 291 -4.25 -39.33 6.24
N PRO A 292 -5.25 -39.47 5.36
CA PRO A 292 -5.20 -40.38 4.23
C PRO A 292 -4.23 -39.87 3.15
N ARG A 293 -3.43 -40.79 2.58
CA ARG A 293 -2.54 -40.52 1.45
C ARG A 293 -3.37 -40.23 0.20
N LEU A 294 -3.35 -39.00 -0.29
CA LEU A 294 -3.74 -38.69 -1.65
C LEU A 294 -2.55 -38.97 -2.58
N ARG A 295 -2.75 -39.92 -3.50
CA ARG A 295 -1.87 -40.11 -4.66
C ARG A 295 -2.34 -39.16 -5.75
N TRP A 296 -1.41 -38.39 -6.30
CA TRP A 296 -1.58 -37.63 -7.54
C TRP A 296 -1.73 -38.58 -8.74
#